data_AF-A0A2A5F8U6-F1
#
_entry.id   AF-A0A2A5F8U6-F1
#
_cell.length_a   1.000
_cell.length_b   1.000
_cell.length_c   1.000
_cell.angle_alpha   90.00
_cell.angle_beta   90.00
_cell.angle_gamma   90.00
#
_symmetry.space_group_name_H-M   'P 1'
#
loop_
_entity.id
_entity.type
_entity.pdbx_description
1 polymer ?
#
loop_
_entity_poly.entity_id
_entity_poly.type
_entity_poly.pdbx_seq_one_letter_code
_entity_poly.pdbx_strand_id
1 'polypeptide(L)' 'MADLQAAMDRVVAGQGQLVMLAGEPGIGKTRTAQELASYAESLGSRVLWGWCYERDGAPP' A
#
# COMPACT_ATOMS: atom_id res chain seq x y z
N MET A 1 8.15 7.83 -4.65
CA MET A 1 6.78 8.34 -4.44
C MET A 1 6.04 8.61 -5.74
N ALA A 2 6.67 9.19 -6.76
CA ALA A 2 6.02 9.45 -8.06
C ALA A 2 5.27 8.23 -8.63
N ASP A 3 5.89 7.05 -8.64
CA ASP A 3 5.24 5.83 -9.18
C ASP A 3 4.02 5.39 -8.37
N LEU A 4 4.06 5.56 -7.05
CA LEU A 4 2.94 5.22 -6.17
C LEU A 4 1.79 6.21 -6.32
N GLN A 5 2.10 7.50 -6.49
CA GLN A 5 1.09 8.52 -6.79
C GLN A 5 0.43 8.24 -8.14
N ALA A 6 1.21 7.92 -9.18
CA ALA A 6 0.67 7.55 -10.48
C ALA A 6 -0.18 6.26 -10.44
N ALA A 7 0.17 5.29 -9.59
CA ALA A 7 -0.69 4.14 -9.33
C ALA A 7 -1.99 4.56 -8.64
N MET A 8 -1.92 5.50 -7.70
CA MET A 8 -3.10 6.02 -7.00
C MET A 8 -4.04 6.78 -7.93
N ASP A 9 -3.50 7.58 -8.86
CA ASP A 9 -4.29 8.26 -9.90
C ASP A 9 -5.07 7.26 -10.76
N ARG A 10 -4.46 6.11 -11.10
CA ARG A 10 -5.16 5.03 -11.81
C ARG A 10 -6.29 4.43 -10.98
N VAL A 11 -6.09 4.23 -9.68
CA VAL A 11 -7.15 3.74 -8.78
C VAL A 11 -8.29 4.73 -8.67
N VAL A 12 -8.01 6.04 -8.56
CA VAL A 12 -9.03 7.09 -8.56
C VAL A 12 -9.81 7.10 -9.89
N ALA A 13 -9.15 6.79 -11.00
CA ALA A 13 -9.80 6.60 -12.30
C ALA A 13 -10.58 5.26 -12.43
N GLY A 14 -10.73 4.49 -11.34
CA GLY A 14 -11.46 3.22 -11.30
C GLY A 14 -10.67 2.00 -11.76
N GLN A 15 -9.35 2.14 -11.98
CA GLN A 15 -8.48 1.04 -12.41
C GLN A 15 -7.74 0.47 -11.20
N GLY A 16 -8.13 -0.71 -10.72
CA GLY A 16 -7.47 -1.39 -9.60
C GLY A 16 -5.97 -1.60 -9.86
N GLN A 17 -5.16 -1.50 -8.81
CA GLN A 17 -3.70 -1.64 -8.86
C GLN A 17 -3.19 -2.56 -7.75
N LEU A 18 -2.09 -3.26 -8.03
CA LEU A 18 -1.31 -4.01 -7.05
C LEU A 18 0.15 -3.56 -7.14
N VAL A 19 0.72 -3.16 -6.01
CA VAL A 19 2.12 -2.70 -5.91
C VAL A 19 2.81 -3.41 -4.75
N MET A 20 4.05 -3.88 -4.98
CA MET A 20 4.90 -4.48 -3.96
C MET A 20 6.06 -3.56 -3.63
N LEU A 21 6.23 -3.23 -2.35
CA LEU A 21 7.40 -2.50 -1.86
C LEU A 21 8.48 -3.52 -1.46
N ALA A 22 9.50 -3.67 -2.30
CA ALA A 22 10.66 -4.53 -2.04
C ALA A 22 11.92 -3.69 -1.78
N GLY A 23 12.85 -4.22 -0.97
CA GLY A 23 14.13 -3.57 -0.68
C GLY A 23 14.72 -4.01 0.65
N GLU A 24 15.90 -3.48 0.96
CA GLU A 24 16.68 -3.85 2.14
C GLU A 24 15.96 -3.56 3.48
N PRO A 25 16.29 -4.29 4.56
CA PRO A 25 15.83 -3.95 5.91
C PRO A 25 16.14 -2.49 6.24
N GLY A 26 15.17 -1.77 6.81
CA GLY A 26 15.36 -0.36 7.19
C GLY A 26 15.28 0.68 6.06
N ILE A 27 15.15 0.29 4.78
CA ILE A 27 15.08 1.25 3.64
C ILE A 27 13.83 2.16 3.64
N GLY A 28 12.89 1.93 4.56
CA GLY A 28 11.71 2.79 4.73
C GLY A 28 10.41 2.26 4.10
N LYS A 29 10.33 0.98 3.70
CA LYS A 29 9.12 0.37 3.09
C LYS A 29 7.82 0.68 3.85
N THR A 30 7.81 0.49 5.17
CA THR A 30 6.64 0.76 6.02
C THR A 30 6.29 2.26 6.03
N ARG A 31 7.30 3.13 6.10
CA ARG A 31 7.11 4.58 6.04
C ARG A 31 6.52 5.01 4.70
N THR A 32 7.04 4.48 3.60
CA THR A 32 6.51 4.74 2.26
C THR A 32 5.04 4.30 2.12
N ALA A 33 4.68 3.13 2.66
CA ALA A 33 3.29 2.68 2.69
C ALA A 33 2.39 3.62 3.53
N GLN A 34 2.89 4.11 4.67
CA GLN A 34 2.17 5.07 5.52
C GLN A 34 1.97 6.43 4.83
N GLU A 35 2.99 6.93 4.13
CA GLU A 35 2.89 8.17 3.35
C GLU A 35 1.87 8.04 2.21
N LEU A 36 1.84 6.89 1.53
CA LEU A 36 0.82 6.61 0.51
C LEU A 36 -0.59 6.52 1.12
N ALA A 37 -0.74 5.91 2.30
CA ALA A 37 -2.01 5.87 3.01
C ALA A 37 -2.53 7.26 3.35
N SER A 38 -1.70 8.12 3.94
CA SER A 38 -2.09 9.51 4.24
C SER A 38 -2.45 10.29 2.98
N TYR A 39 -1.73 10.06 1.88
CA TYR A 39 -2.08 10.64 0.59
C TYR A 39 -3.45 10.14 0.09
N ALA A 40 -3.71 8.84 0.12
CA ALA A 40 -5.00 8.27 -0.28
C ALA A 40 -6.17 8.79 0.58
N GLU A 41 -5.98 8.91 1.89
CA GLU A 41 -6.96 9.52 2.82
C GLU A 41 -7.26 10.98 2.45
N SER A 42 -6.24 11.76 2.09
CA SER A 42 -6.41 13.15 1.63
C SER A 42 -7.24 13.26 0.35
N LEU A 43 -7.31 12.20 -0.45
CA LEU A 43 -8.15 12.09 -1.65
C LEU A 43 -9.56 11.54 -1.33
N GLY A 44 -9.89 11.34 -0.06
CA GLY A 44 -11.17 10.78 0.40
C GLY A 44 -11.27 9.26 0.26
N SER A 45 -10.16 8.56 -0.02
CA SER A 45 -10.16 7.10 -0.10
C SER A 45 -10.15 6.48 1.29
N ARG A 46 -10.85 5.34 1.43
CA ARG A 46 -10.77 4.53 2.65
C ARG A 46 -9.50 3.67 2.62
N VAL A 47 -8.66 3.79 3.65
CA VAL A 47 -7.46 2.97 3.81
C VAL A 47 -7.72 1.83 4.79
N LEU A 48 -7.24 0.64 4.44
CA LEU A 48 -7.28 -0.55 5.29
C LEU A 48 -5.84 -1.07 5.49
N TRP A 49 -5.50 -1.40 6.72
CA TRP A 49 -4.20 -1.95 7.09
C TRP A 49 -4.34 -3.41 7.53
N GLY A 50 -3.39 -4.23 7.09
CA GLY A 50 -3.30 -5.63 7.49
C GLY A 50 -1.84 -6.01 7.71
N TRP A 51 -1.62 -6.97 8.60
CA TRP A 51 -0.31 -7.53 8.89
C TRP A 51 -0.31 -9.00 8.49
N CYS A 52 0.74 -9.39 7.77
CA CYS A 52 1.02 -10.79 7.52
C CYS A 52 1.72 -11.34 8.77
N TYR A 53 0.94 -11.93 9.65
CA TYR A 53 1.49 -12.73 10.73
C TYR A 53 1.88 -14.09 10.17
N GLU A 54 3.03 -14.61 10.59
CA GLU A 54 3.33 -16.03 10.45
C GLU A 54 2.30 -16.80 11.26
N ARG A 55 1.28 -17.33 10.58
CA ARG A 55 0.39 -18.37 11.10
C ARG A 55 0.65 -19.64 10.30
N ASP A 56 0.55 -20.79 10.95
CA ASP A 56 0.56 -22.09 10.30
C ASP A 56 -0.64 -22.21 9.34
N GLY A 57 -0.45 -21.82 8.08
CA GLY A 57 -1.33 -22.14 6.96
C GLY A 57 -2.77 -21.61 7.03
N ALA A 58 -3.48 -21.75 5.91
CA ALA A 58 -4.91 -21.47 5.86
C ALA A 58 -5.69 -22.44 6.76
N PRO A 59 -6.79 -22.01 7.40
CA PRO A 59 -7.71 -22.94 8.06
C PRO A 59 -8.26 -23.96 7.03
N PRO A 60 -8.53 -25.22 7.44
CA PRO A 60 -9.03 -26.28 6.57
C PRO A 60 -10.40 -25.97 5.94
#